data_AF-H8I6J9-F1
#
_entry.id   AF-H8I6J9-F1
#
_cell.length_a   1.000
_cell.length_b   1.000
_cell.length_c   1.000
_cell.angle_alpha   90.00
_cell.angle_beta   90.00
_cell.angle_gamma   90.00
#
_symmetry.space_group_name_H-M   'P 1'
#
loop_
_entity.id
_entity.type
_entity.pdbx_description
1 polymer ?
#
loop_
_entity_poly.entity_id
_entity_poly.type
_entity_poly.pdbx_seq_one_letter_code
_entity_poly.pdbx_strand_id
1 'polypeptide(L)'
;MMMVSMVVEAIAAFLMYLLGGALVLFIYESYARTKQKNLMYMAFGFFLIIFGGNLNTLNALLPTMVGSAFAVDGTVARTAALLIQLGGIISLLYSALNPYAS
;
A
#
# COMPACT_ATOMS: atom_id res chain seq x y z
N MET A 1 23.65 -12.64 -9.49
CA MET A 1 23.08 -12.07 -8.24
C MET A 1 21.95 -11.08 -8.50
N MET A 2 22.13 -10.09 -9.38
CA MET A 2 21.13 -9.04 -9.67
C MET A 2 19.78 -9.54 -10.22
N MET A 3 19.77 -10.65 -10.98
CA MET A 3 18.53 -11.24 -11.50
C MET A 3 17.68 -11.91 -10.40
N VAL A 4 18.35 -12.50 -9.39
CA VAL A 4 17.67 -13.20 -8.30
C VAL A 4 16.98 -12.20 -7.37
N SER A 5 17.62 -11.06 -7.07
CA SER A 5 17.01 -10.02 -6.24
C SER A 5 15.75 -9.42 -6.87
N MET A 6 15.77 -9.14 -8.17
CA MET A 6 14.58 -8.62 -8.89
C MET A 6 13.40 -9.59 -8.84
N VAL A 7 13.66 -10.90 -9.00
CA VAL A 7 12.61 -11.93 -8.92
C VAL A 7 12.05 -12.02 -7.50
N VAL A 8 12.91 -11.98 -6.48
CA VAL A 8 12.47 -12.00 -5.07
C VAL A 8 11.64 -10.77 -4.74
N GLU A 9 12.06 -9.58 -5.16
CA GLU A 9 11.33 -8.32 -4.94
C GLU A 9 9.96 -8.33 -5.63
N ALA A 10 9.88 -8.85 -6.87
CA ALA A 10 8.62 -8.95 -7.59
C ALA A 10 7.64 -9.92 -6.91
N ILE A 11 8.12 -11.09 -6.46
CA ILE A 11 7.29 -12.06 -5.73
C ILE A 11 6.85 -11.46 -4.39
N ALA A 12 7.76 -10.81 -3.66
CA ALA A 12 7.43 -10.17 -2.40
C ALA A 12 6.38 -9.07 -2.59
N ALA A 13 6.53 -8.21 -3.59
CA ALA A 13 5.56 -7.16 -3.90
C ALA A 13 4.18 -7.75 -4.26
N PHE A 14 4.15 -8.81 -5.08
CA PHE A 14 2.93 -9.52 -5.42
C PHE A 14 2.22 -10.07 -4.17
N LEU A 15 2.96 -10.78 -3.30
CA LEU A 15 2.42 -11.31 -2.06
C LEU A 15 1.96 -10.21 -1.11
N MET A 16 2.69 -9.10 -1.02
CA MET A 16 2.30 -7.94 -0.22
C MET A 16 0.99 -7.32 -0.70
N TYR A 17 0.79 -7.19 -2.02
CA TYR A 17 -0.48 -6.71 -2.57
C TYR A 17 -1.63 -7.70 -2.32
N LEU A 18 -1.39 -9.00 -2.48
CA LEU A 18 -2.41 -10.04 -2.29
C LEU A 18 -2.84 -10.16 -0.82
N LEU A 19 -1.87 -10.42 0.07
CA LEU A 19 -2.11 -10.63 1.50
C LEU A 19 -2.49 -9.33 2.20
N GLY A 20 -1.83 -8.23 1.83
CA GLY A 20 -2.16 -6.91 2.34
C GLY A 20 -3.54 -6.45 1.87
N GLY A 21 -3.90 -6.69 0.61
CA GLY A 21 -5.24 -6.41 0.09
C GLY A 21 -6.33 -7.21 0.82
N ALA A 22 -6.08 -8.50 1.08
CA ALA A 22 -6.98 -9.33 1.87
C ALA A 22 -7.15 -8.79 3.31
N LEU A 23 -6.06 -8.38 3.96
CA LEU A 23 -6.11 -7.74 5.28
C LEU A 23 -6.98 -6.48 5.27
N VAL A 24 -6.77 -5.58 4.30
CA VAL A 24 -7.56 -4.34 4.16
C VAL A 24 -9.04 -4.67 3.99
N LEU A 25 -9.38 -5.67 3.17
CA LEU A 25 -10.76 -6.11 2.98
C LEU A 25 -11.38 -6.65 4.27
N PHE A 26 -10.66 -7.47 5.05
CA PHE A 26 -11.17 -7.98 6.33
C PHE A 26 -11.41 -6.87 7.35
N ILE A 27 -10.53 -5.87 7.41
CA ILE A 27 -10.73 -4.70 8.28
C ILE A 27 -11.95 -3.90 7.82
N TYR A 28 -12.10 -3.69 6.51
CA TYR A 28 -13.27 -3.00 5.96
C TYR A 28 -14.58 -3.76 6.18
N GLU A 29 -14.57 -5.10 6.08
CA GLU A 29 -15.75 -5.91 6.38
C GLU A 29 -16.12 -5.82 7.86
N SER A 30 -15.12 -5.79 8.75
CA SER A 30 -15.31 -5.55 10.18
C SER A 30 -15.92 -4.18 10.45
N TYR A 31 -15.50 -3.14 9.70
CA TYR A 31 -16.16 -1.83 9.70
C TYR A 31 -17.62 -1.94 9.25
N ALA A 32 -17.91 -2.64 8.14
CA ALA A 32 -19.27 -2.73 7.61
C ALA A 32 -20.25 -3.36 8.62
N ARG A 33 -19.75 -4.31 9.44
CA ARG A 33 -20.52 -4.99 10.50
C ARG A 33 -20.66 -4.16 11.77
N THR A 34 -19.61 -3.49 12.23
CA THR A 34 -19.59 -2.77 13.52
C THR A 34 -19.96 -1.29 13.41
N LYS A 35 -19.87 -0.73 12.19
CA LYS A 35 -20.01 0.70 11.87
C LYS A 35 -19.01 1.64 12.57
N GLN A 36 -17.97 1.10 13.21
CA GLN A 36 -16.96 1.93 13.88
C GLN A 36 -16.01 2.59 12.87
N LYS A 37 -16.04 3.91 12.77
CA LYS A 37 -15.30 4.66 11.73
C LYS A 37 -13.78 4.49 11.84
N ASN A 38 -13.26 4.20 13.03
CA ASN A 38 -11.85 3.88 13.24
C ASN A 38 -11.35 2.78 12.28
N LEU A 39 -12.12 1.70 12.09
CA LEU A 39 -11.77 0.56 11.25
C LEU A 39 -11.69 0.97 9.78
N MET A 40 -12.50 1.95 9.34
CA MET A 40 -12.37 2.51 8.00
C MET A 40 -11.04 3.25 7.81
N TYR A 41 -10.65 4.09 8.76
CA TYR A 41 -9.34 4.77 8.73
C TYR A 41 -8.18 3.79 8.86
N MET A 42 -8.35 2.70 9.61
CA MET A 42 -7.38 1.63 9.72
C MET A 42 -7.19 0.92 8.38
N ALA A 43 -8.29 0.49 7.74
CA ALA A 43 -8.26 -0.14 6.42
C ALA A 43 -7.60 0.76 5.37
N PHE A 44 -7.97 2.04 5.35
CA PHE A 44 -7.38 3.02 4.44
C PHE A 44 -5.89 3.25 4.72
N GLY A 45 -5.49 3.33 6.00
CA GLY A 45 -4.10 3.49 6.38
C GLY A 45 -3.23 2.32 5.94
N PHE A 46 -3.68 1.09 6.18
CA PHE A 46 -2.99 -0.11 5.69
C PHE A 46 -2.91 -0.16 4.17
N PHE A 47 -4.01 0.20 3.47
CA PHE A 47 -4.01 0.27 2.02
C PHE A 47 -2.92 1.20 1.49
N LEU A 48 -2.81 2.42 2.03
CA LEU A 48 -1.77 3.37 1.63
C LEU A 48 -0.37 2.86 1.92
N ILE A 49 -0.13 2.23 3.08
CA ILE A 49 1.19 1.69 3.41
C ILE A 49 1.59 0.56 2.46
N ILE A 50 0.68 -0.38 2.19
CA ILE A 50 0.94 -1.49 1.27
C ILE A 50 1.18 -0.97 -0.15
N PHE A 51 0.37 -0.02 -0.60
CA PHE A 51 0.50 0.55 -1.93
C PHE A 51 1.79 1.37 -2.08
N GLY A 52 2.03 2.32 -1.17
CA GLY A 52 3.23 3.15 -1.18
C GLY A 52 4.51 2.36 -0.92
N GLY A 53 4.46 1.28 -0.13
CA GLY A 53 5.59 0.39 0.13
C GLY A 53 6.10 -0.33 -1.12
N ASN A 54 5.20 -0.65 -2.04
CA ASN A 54 5.49 -1.45 -3.23
C ASN A 54 5.49 -0.62 -4.53
N LEU A 55 5.23 0.70 -4.46
CA LEU A 55 5.12 1.57 -5.61
C LEU A 55 6.39 1.63 -6.47
N ASN A 56 7.58 1.62 -5.84
CA ASN A 56 8.85 1.63 -6.57
C ASN A 56 9.05 0.34 -7.38
N THR A 57 8.71 -0.81 -6.79
CA THR A 57 8.75 -2.12 -7.47
C THR A 57 7.76 -2.13 -8.63
N LEU A 58 6.55 -1.57 -8.43
CA LEU A 58 5.55 -1.41 -9.48
C LEU A 58 6.09 -0.53 -10.62
N ASN A 59 6.68 0.63 -10.32
CA ASN A 59 7.25 1.55 -11.30
C ASN A 59 8.42 0.94 -12.08
N ALA A 60 9.22 0.06 -11.46
CA ALA A 60 10.29 -0.67 -12.14
C ALA A 60 9.74 -1.74 -13.11
N LEU A 61 8.60 -2.35 -12.78
CA LEU A 61 7.99 -3.42 -13.58
C LEU A 61 7.03 -2.89 -14.67
N LEU A 62 6.39 -1.73 -14.45
CA LEU A 62 5.42 -1.11 -15.37
C LEU A 62 5.93 -0.95 -16.82
N PRO A 63 7.16 -0.47 -17.07
CA PRO A 63 7.71 -0.34 -18.41
C PRO A 63 7.86 -1.68 -19.14
N THR A 64 8.05 -2.77 -18.41
CA THR A 64 8.18 -4.13 -18.97
C THR A 64 6.83 -4.77 -19.32
N MET A 65 5.74 -4.30 -18.70
CA MET A 65 4.40 -4.88 -18.86
C MET A 65 3.50 -4.07 -19.80
N VAL A 66 3.58 -2.73 -19.77
CA VAL A 66 2.65 -1.83 -20.48
C VAL A 66 3.38 -0.92 -21.50
N GLY A 67 4.71 -1.06 -21.61
CA GLY A 67 5.55 -0.25 -22.49
C GLY A 67 6.02 1.05 -21.83
N SER A 68 7.07 1.65 -22.39
CA SER A 68 7.83 2.76 -21.80
C SER A 68 7.08 4.09 -21.68
N ALA A 69 5.83 4.18 -22.15
CA ALA A 69 5.02 5.40 -22.12
C ALA A 69 4.60 5.83 -20.70
N PHE A 70 4.65 4.92 -19.72
CA PHE A 70 4.25 5.16 -18.33
C PHE A 70 5.44 5.16 -17.35
N ALA A 71 6.68 5.23 -17.85
CA ALA A 71 7.85 5.27 -16.99
C ALA A 71 7.90 6.60 -16.22
N VAL A 72 7.58 6.55 -14.92
CA VAL A 72 7.72 7.70 -14.01
C VAL A 72 9.17 7.74 -13.55
N ASP A 73 9.75 8.95 -13.47
CA ASP A 73 11.10 9.13 -12.92
C ASP A 73 11.22 8.49 -11.52
N GLY A 74 12.32 7.78 -11.29
CA GLY A 74 12.54 7.02 -10.05
C GLY A 74 12.53 7.91 -8.81
N THR A 75 12.99 9.15 -8.93
CA THR A 75 12.97 10.14 -7.83
C THR A 75 11.54 10.55 -7.50
N VAL A 76 10.72 10.78 -8.52
CA VAL A 76 9.29 11.12 -8.37
C VAL A 76 8.53 9.95 -7.76
N ALA A 77 8.74 8.72 -8.25
CA ALA A 77 8.10 7.53 -7.72
C ALA A 77 8.45 7.30 -6.24
N ARG A 78 9.72 7.47 -5.87
CA ARG A 78 10.16 7.36 -4.47
C ARG A 78 9.56 8.44 -3.58
N THR A 79 9.49 9.67 -4.07
CA THR A 79 8.89 10.78 -3.33
C THR A 79 7.39 10.55 -3.11
N ALA A 80 6.67 10.14 -4.15
CA ALA A 80 5.26 9.77 -4.06
C ALA A 80 5.04 8.61 -3.08
N ALA A 81 5.89 7.57 -3.14
CA ALA A 81 5.84 6.43 -2.22
C ALA A 81 5.93 6.88 -0.75
N LEU A 82 6.88 7.77 -0.43
CA LEU A 82 7.05 8.30 0.92
C LEU A 82 5.84 9.12 1.38
N LEU A 83 5.31 9.99 0.52
CA LEU A 83 4.13 10.80 0.85
C LEU A 83 2.89 9.93 1.08
N ILE A 84 2.69 8.91 0.25
CA ILE A 84 1.59 7.94 0.39
C ILE A 84 1.73 7.17 1.71
N GLN A 85 2.93 6.67 2.02
CA GLN A 85 3.19 5.97 3.28
C GLN A 85 2.97 6.87 4.50
N LEU A 86 3.40 8.14 4.43
CA LEU A 86 3.17 9.12 5.49
C LEU A 86 1.66 9.34 5.71
N GLY A 87 0.89 9.50 4.63
CA GLY A 87 -0.57 9.56 4.71
C GLY A 87 -1.18 8.31 5.34
N GLY A 88 -0.66 7.13 5.01
CA GLY A 88 -1.06 5.86 5.62
C GLY A 88 -0.80 5.81 7.13
N ILE A 89 0.40 6.22 7.56
CA ILE A 89 0.78 6.29 8.97
C ILE A 89 -0.13 7.27 9.73
N ILE A 90 -0.40 8.45 9.18
CA ILE A 90 -1.30 9.43 9.79
C ILE A 90 -2.71 8.86 9.95
N SER A 91 -3.21 8.14 8.93
CA SER A 91 -4.52 7.48 8.98
C SER A 91 -4.59 6.41 10.08
N LEU A 92 -3.52 5.61 10.23
CA LEU A 92 -3.42 4.62 11.30
C LEU A 92 -3.34 5.27 12.69
N LEU A 93 -2.56 6.34 12.85
CA LEU A 93 -2.47 7.08 14.11
C LEU A 93 -3.83 7.68 14.48
N TYR A 94 -4.55 8.27 13.52
CA TYR A 94 -5.89 8.78 13.75
C TYR A 94 -6.85 7.67 14.21
N SER A 95 -6.80 6.50 13.56
CA SER A 95 -7.58 5.33 13.97
C SER A 95 -7.23 4.87 15.39
N ALA A 96 -5.95 4.89 15.77
CA ALA A 96 -5.49 4.42 17.07
C ALA A 96 -5.82 5.40 18.20
N LEU A 97 -5.78 6.70 17.92
CA LEU A 97 -6.12 7.77 18.89
C LEU A 97 -7.63 7.89 19.12
N ASN A 98 -8.45 7.49 18.15
CA ASN A 98 -9.90 7.53 18.24
C ASN A 98 -10.54 6.12 18.18
N PRO A 99 -10.23 5.21 19.12
CA PRO A 99 -10.67 3.81 19.06
C PRO A 99 -12.19 3.63 19.24
N TYR A 100 -12.89 4.64 19.75
CA TYR A 100 -14.34 4.62 19.95
C TYR A 100 -15.08 5.63 19.07
N ALA A 101 -14.46 6.12 17.99
CA ALA A 101 -15.15 6.99 17.03
C ALA A 101 -16.31 6.24 16.36
N SER A 102 -17.52 6.46 16.89
CA SER A 102 -18.81 6.02 16.35
C SER A 102 -19.24 6.85 15.14
#